data_AF-W1YEJ3-F1
#
_entry.id   AF-W1YEJ3-F1
#
_cell.length_a   1.000
_cell.length_b   1.000
_cell.length_c   1.000
_cell.angle_alpha   90.00
_cell.angle_beta   90.00
_cell.angle_gamma   90.00
#
_symmetry.space_group_name_H-M   'P 1'
#
loop_
_entity.id
_entity.type
_entity.pdbx_description
1 polymer ?
#
loop_
_entity_poly.entity_id
_entity_poly.type
_entity_poly.pdbx_seq_one_letter_code
_entity_poly.pdbx_strand_id
1 'polypeptide(L)'
;EYAEKKSFSIYVKFPYVSEKKVTLPAGVDPKQAYSVIWTTTPWTMPANVAISVNPELEYGWVKVGDEYYLMATELVDAAMKDIGIEDYEIVNRFSGADLELA
;
A
#
# COMPACT_ATOMS: atom_id res chain seq x y z
N GLU A 1 9.76 -31.62 3.73
CA GLU A 1 10.37 -31.00 4.93
C GLU A 1 10.35 -29.49 4.79
N TYR A 2 10.23 -28.77 5.90
CA TYR A 2 10.42 -27.32 5.98
C TYR A 2 11.80 -27.05 6.59
N ALA A 3 12.52 -26.06 6.07
CA ALA A 3 13.81 -25.62 6.57
C ALA A 3 13.87 -24.09 6.62
N GLU A 4 14.65 -23.53 7.55
CA GLU A 4 14.86 -22.08 7.60
C GLU A 4 15.63 -21.59 6.37
N LYS A 5 15.13 -20.49 5.79
CA LYS A 5 15.75 -19.82 4.65
C LYS A 5 15.62 -18.31 4.84
N LYS A 6 16.72 -17.58 4.63
CA LYS A 6 16.67 -16.12 4.49
C LYS A 6 16.08 -15.77 3.13
N SER A 7 14.99 -15.01 3.14
CA SER A 7 14.35 -14.49 1.94
C SER A 7 14.46 -12.96 1.93
N PHE A 8 14.64 -12.39 0.75
CA PHE A 8 14.55 -10.94 0.58
C PHE A 8 13.09 -10.53 0.61
N SER A 9 12.75 -9.54 1.43
CA SER A 9 11.47 -8.83 1.37
C SER A 9 11.64 -7.53 0.62
N ILE A 10 10.61 -7.15 -0.14
CA ILE A 10 10.55 -5.86 -0.81
C ILE A 10 9.17 -5.23 -0.60
N TYR A 11 9.14 -3.91 -0.60
CA TYR A 11 7.93 -3.11 -0.74
C TYR A 11 7.87 -2.57 -2.17
N VAL A 12 6.71 -2.65 -2.80
CA VAL A 12 6.52 -2.22 -4.20
C VAL A 12 5.39 -1.19 -4.27
N LYS A 13 5.69 -0.06 -4.92
CA LYS A 13 4.72 1.00 -5.21
C LYS A 13 4.08 0.76 -6.58
N PHE A 14 2.76 0.64 -6.60
CA PHE A 14 1.94 0.60 -7.81
C PHE A 14 1.27 1.95 -8.01
N PRO A 15 1.51 2.68 -9.11
CA PRO A 15 0.86 3.96 -9.36
C PRO A 15 -0.65 3.83 -9.33
N TYR A 16 -1.32 4.78 -8.67
CA TYR A 16 -2.77 4.87 -8.68
C TYR A 16 -3.26 5.20 -10.08
N VAL A 17 -4.05 4.29 -10.67
CA VAL A 17 -4.55 4.38 -12.04
C VAL A 17 -6.05 4.64 -12.14
N SER A 18 -6.77 4.71 -11.01
CA SER A 18 -8.23 4.84 -11.07
C SER A 18 -8.68 6.23 -11.54
N GLU A 19 -9.64 6.22 -12.47
CA GLU A 19 -10.38 7.41 -12.92
C GLU A 19 -11.35 7.92 -11.82
N LYS A 20 -11.69 7.08 -10.85
CA LYS A 20 -12.56 7.43 -9.72
C LYS A 20 -11.71 7.65 -8.47
N LYS A 21 -11.74 8.87 -7.94
CA LYS A 21 -11.08 9.23 -6.68
C LYS A 21 -11.92 8.82 -5.46
N VAL A 22 -12.34 7.56 -5.37
CA VAL A 22 -13.34 7.15 -4.36
C VAL A 22 -12.81 7.35 -2.92
N THR A 23 -11.51 7.12 -2.71
CA THR A 23 -10.89 7.21 -1.37
C THR A 23 -9.71 8.16 -1.29
N LEU A 24 -9.21 8.67 -2.43
CA LEU A 24 -8.06 9.58 -2.47
C LEU A 24 -8.48 10.97 -1.92
N PRO A 25 -7.74 11.56 -0.95
CA PRO A 25 -8.08 12.85 -0.37
C PRO A 25 -8.21 13.96 -1.43
N ALA A 26 -9.13 14.89 -1.20
CA ALA A 26 -9.35 16.02 -2.09
C ALA A 26 -8.08 16.86 -2.25
N GLY A 27 -7.78 17.28 -3.48
CA GLY A 27 -6.60 18.08 -3.80
C GLY A 27 -5.32 17.27 -4.04
N VAL A 28 -5.31 15.96 -3.81
CA VAL A 28 -4.16 15.10 -4.14
C VAL A 28 -4.11 14.82 -5.64
N ASP A 29 -2.93 14.97 -6.24
CA ASP A 29 -2.65 14.53 -7.61
C ASP A 29 -2.55 12.99 -7.64
N PRO A 30 -3.39 12.28 -8.41
CA PRO A 30 -3.27 10.83 -8.59
C PRO A 30 -1.87 10.35 -8.98
N LYS A 31 -1.05 11.19 -9.63
CA LYS A 31 0.33 10.84 -9.99
C LYS A 31 1.26 10.68 -8.78
N GLN A 32 0.88 11.23 -7.64
CA GLN A 32 1.59 11.12 -6.37
C GLN A 32 1.04 9.99 -5.49
N ALA A 33 0.00 9.29 -5.93
CA ALA A 33 -0.67 8.25 -5.18
C ALA A 33 -0.22 6.87 -5.64
N TYR A 34 0.04 5.99 -4.68
CA TYR A 34 0.52 4.62 -4.92
C TYR A 34 -0.14 3.62 -3.98
N SER A 35 -0.51 2.45 -4.49
CA SER A 35 -0.79 1.28 -3.66
C SER A 35 0.50 0.58 -3.31
N VAL A 36 0.72 0.31 -2.03
CA VAL A 36 1.97 -0.33 -1.56
C VAL A 36 1.69 -1.75 -1.12
N ILE A 37 2.44 -2.69 -1.69
CA ILE A 37 2.41 -4.09 -1.27
C ILE A 37 3.76 -4.52 -0.71
N TRP A 38 3.74 -5.55 0.12
CA TRP A 38 4.92 -6.23 0.63
C TRP A 38 4.97 -7.66 0.09
N THR A 39 6.15 -8.14 -0.29
CA THR A 39 6.35 -9.54 -0.67
C THR A 39 7.74 -10.04 -0.29
N THR A 40 7.83 -11.30 0.13
CA THR A 40 9.08 -12.05 0.29
C THR A 40 9.49 -12.81 -0.98
N THR A 41 8.69 -12.66 -2.05
CA THR A 41 8.86 -13.39 -3.30
C THR A 41 9.00 -12.45 -4.50
N PRO A 42 10.05 -11.59 -4.54
CA PRO A 42 10.20 -10.56 -5.57
C PRO A 42 10.19 -11.08 -7.01
N TRP A 43 10.59 -12.34 -7.23
CA TRP A 43 10.58 -12.98 -8.55
C TRP A 43 9.17 -13.17 -9.13
N THR A 44 8.11 -13.01 -8.33
CA THR A 44 6.72 -13.08 -8.81
C THR A 44 6.21 -11.75 -9.36
N MET A 45 6.92 -10.64 -9.11
CA MET A 45 6.49 -9.30 -9.49
C MET A 45 6.25 -9.12 -11.00
N PRO A 46 7.06 -9.71 -11.92
CA PRO A 46 6.81 -9.59 -13.36
C PRO A 46 5.49 -10.23 -13.83
N ALA A 47 4.90 -11.12 -13.03
CA ALA A 47 3.64 -11.80 -13.35
C ALA A 47 2.46 -11.31 -12.49
N ASN A 48 2.61 -10.18 -11.77
CA ASN A 48 1.51 -9.61 -11.00
C ASN A 48 0.41 -9.10 -11.94
N VAL A 49 -0.84 -9.49 -11.66
CA VAL A 49 -2.01 -9.09 -12.46
C VAL A 49 -3.02 -8.25 -11.67
N ALA A 50 -2.95 -8.27 -10.34
CA ALA A 50 -3.89 -7.58 -9.46
C ALA A 50 -3.31 -7.39 -8.05
N ILE A 51 -3.92 -6.47 -7.31
CA ILE A 51 -3.74 -6.30 -5.86
C ILE A 51 -5.04 -6.75 -5.20
N SER A 52 -4.96 -7.66 -4.23
CA SER A 52 -6.11 -8.08 -3.44
C SER A 52 -6.26 -7.20 -2.20
N VAL A 53 -7.50 -6.84 -1.89
CA VAL A 53 -7.87 -6.12 -0.67
C VAL A 53 -8.82 -6.99 0.14
N ASN A 54 -8.67 -6.97 1.46
CA ASN A 54 -9.62 -7.60 2.37
C ASN A 54 -10.69 -6.58 2.78
N PRO A 55 -11.99 -6.81 2.54
CA PRO A 55 -13.04 -5.84 2.81
C PRO A 55 -13.23 -5.50 4.30
N GLU A 56 -12.84 -6.39 5.20
CA GLU A 56 -13.01 -6.24 6.66
C GLU A 56 -11.87 -5.46 7.33
N LEU A 57 -10.74 -5.30 6.65
CA LEU A 57 -9.59 -4.56 7.19
C LEU A 57 -9.74 -3.05 6.95
N GLU A 58 -9.10 -2.27 7.82
CA GLU A 58 -8.99 -0.82 7.64
C GLU A 58 -7.76 -0.46 6.80
N TYR A 59 -7.97 0.42 5.83
CA TYR A 59 -6.94 0.98 4.97
C TYR A 59 -6.90 2.50 5.13
N GLY A 60 -5.77 3.09 4.79
CA GLY A 60 -5.62 4.54 4.79
C GLY A 60 -4.60 5.00 3.77
N TRP A 61 -4.70 6.27 3.38
CA TRP A 61 -3.62 6.94 2.67
C TRP A 61 -2.60 7.47 3.68
N VAL A 62 -1.35 7.10 3.49
CA VAL A 62 -0.22 7.54 4.28
C VAL A 62 0.57 8.57 3.47
N LYS A 63 0.61 9.80 3.94
CA LYS A 63 1.41 10.87 3.34
C LYS A 63 2.86 10.70 3.76
N VAL A 64 3.76 10.69 2.79
CA VAL A 64 5.20 10.63 2.99
C VAL A 64 5.83 11.66 2.06
N GLY A 65 6.24 12.81 2.62
CA GLY A 65 6.64 13.97 1.82
C GLY A 65 5.51 14.40 0.87
N ASP A 66 5.77 14.30 -0.43
CA ASP A 66 4.82 14.65 -1.50
C ASP A 66 4.06 13.44 -2.07
N GLU A 67 4.33 12.23 -1.58
CA GLU A 67 3.67 11.01 -2.05
C GLU A 67 2.60 10.52 -1.05
N TYR A 68 1.65 9.73 -1.56
CA TYR A 68 0.56 9.14 -0.81
C TYR A 68 0.53 7.63 -1.03
N TYR A 69 0.60 6.85 0.04
CA TYR A 69 0.66 5.39 0.01
C TYR A 69 -0.61 4.77 0.58
N LEU A 70 -1.33 3.99 -0.23
CA LEU A 70 -2.45 3.19 0.22
C LEU A 70 -1.94 1.91 0.89
N MET A 71 -2.26 1.73 2.18
CA MET A 71 -1.82 0.61 3.00
C MET A 71 -2.89 0.21 4.02
N ALA A 72 -2.88 -1.05 4.47
CA ALA A 72 -3.62 -1.45 5.66
C ALA A 72 -3.04 -0.73 6.89
N THR A 73 -3.89 -0.07 7.69
CA THR A 73 -3.44 0.86 8.74
C THR A 73 -2.59 0.17 9.81
N GLU A 74 -2.94 -1.08 10.16
CA GLU A 74 -2.20 -1.89 11.14
C GLU A 74 -0.76 -2.21 10.72
N LEU A 75 -0.43 -2.14 9.42
CA LEU A 75 0.90 -2.47 8.89
C LEU A 75 1.77 -1.24 8.64
N VAL A 76 1.22 -0.04 8.77
CA VAL A 76 1.94 1.21 8.42
C VAL A 76 3.19 1.36 9.25
N ASP A 77 3.09 1.30 10.57
CA ASP A 77 4.23 1.54 11.47
C ASP A 77 5.36 0.53 11.24
N ALA A 78 5.01 -0.75 11.07
CA ALA A 78 5.99 -1.79 10.79
C ALA A 78 6.67 -1.57 9.42
N ALA A 79 5.89 -1.25 8.40
CA ALA A 79 6.41 -1.03 7.05
C ALA A 79 7.32 0.21 6.98
N MET A 80 6.90 1.33 7.58
CA MET A 80 7.68 2.57 7.59
C MET A 80 9.00 2.39 8.33
N LYS A 81 8.98 1.66 9.45
CA LYS A 81 10.20 1.27 10.18
C LYS A 81 11.12 0.40 9.32
N ASP A 82 10.59 -0.62 8.64
CA ASP A 82 11.38 -1.54 7.82
C ASP A 82 12.07 -0.84 6.63
N ILE A 83 11.44 0.21 6.07
CA ILE A 83 12.00 1.00 4.97
C ILE A 83 12.71 2.29 5.41
N GLY A 84 12.79 2.56 6.72
CA GLY A 84 13.51 3.70 7.30
C GLY A 84 12.84 5.06 7.09
N ILE A 85 11.52 5.11 7.01
CA ILE A 85 10.73 6.35 6.91
C ILE A 85 10.20 6.71 8.31
N GLU A 86 10.61 7.87 8.81
CA GLU A 86 10.24 8.35 10.16
C GLU A 86 9.13 9.40 10.14
N ASP A 87 9.06 10.21 9.07
CA ASP A 87 8.07 11.27 8.92
C ASP A 87 6.96 10.82 7.96
N TYR A 88 5.81 10.47 8.54
CA TYR A 88 4.63 10.06 7.81
C TYR A 88 3.35 10.38 8.60
N GLU A 89 2.25 10.55 7.87
CA GLU A 89 0.95 10.83 8.46
C GLU A 89 -0.13 10.01 7.76
N ILE A 90 -0.97 9.31 8.53
CA ILE A 90 -2.19 8.70 7.99
C ILE A 90 -3.24 9.80 7.83
N VAL A 91 -3.50 10.21 6.58
CA VAL A 91 -4.36 11.37 6.26
C VAL A 91 -5.85 11.02 6.15
N ASN A 92 -6.19 9.74 6.01
CA ASN A 92 -7.56 9.24 6.15
C ASN A 92 -7.58 7.72 6.42
N ARG A 93 -8.76 7.21 6.79
CA ARG A 93 -9.03 5.79 7.04
C ARG A 93 -10.39 5.40 6.46
N PHE A 94 -10.50 4.19 5.95
CA PHE A 94 -11.71 3.62 5.36
C PHE A 94 -11.63 2.08 5.36
N SER A 95 -12.76 1.42 5.14
CA SER A 95 -12.79 -0.04 5.09
C SER A 95 -12.26 -0.55 3.74
N GLY A 96 -11.76 -1.77 3.70
CA GLY A 96 -11.39 -2.41 2.44
C GLY A 96 -12.56 -2.57 1.48
N ALA A 97 -13.80 -2.62 2.00
CA ALA A 97 -15.01 -2.66 1.17
C ALA A 97 -15.16 -1.38 0.34
N ASP A 98 -14.66 -0.24 0.83
CA ASP A 98 -14.67 1.02 0.09
C ASP A 98 -13.70 1.00 -1.11
N LEU A 99 -12.79 0.01 -1.18
CA LEU A 99 -11.87 -0.20 -2.30
C LEU A 99 -12.43 -1.15 -3.39
N GLU A 100 -13.47 -1.94 -3.11
CA GLU A 100 -14.08 -2.86 -4.10
C GLU A 100 -14.81 -2.12 -5.24
N LEU A 101 -15.13 -0.83 -5.06
CA LEU A 101 -15.90 -0.03 -6.01
C LEU A 101 -15.02 0.82 -6.97
N ALA A 102 -13.72 0.55 -7.03
CA ALA A 102 -12.76 1.19 -7.94
C ALA A 102 -12.85 0.66 -9.38
#